data_AF-A0A7X7FMG9-F1
#
_entry.id   AF-A0A7X7FMG9-F1
#
_cell.length_a   1.000
_cell.length_b   1.000
_cell.length_c   1.000
_cell.angle_alpha   90.00
_cell.angle_beta   90.00
_cell.angle_gamma   90.00
#
_symmetry.space_group_name_H-M   'P 1'
#
loop_
_entity.id
_entity.type
_entity.pdbx_description
1 polymer ?
#
loop_
_entity_poly.entity_id
_entity_poly.type
_entity_poly.pdbx_seq_one_letter_code
_entity_poly.pdbx_strand_id
1 'polypeptide(L)'
;MSLLPAAVLAAGLALAGITGCGAPDEDAPPAVVKPVTAYGLTLDTTATPKQVAFVLLRSIAEDVEAAQAHDTKRQKEALRLTHSLAAYSTIAVRIGESRDKPTETARSKRRDKRLYTFVKDWAPIVAHYIRSFDTDVEAAGRRMVVANEGPHSVHLYYDVCHDPNETDPARQQTETIDIELSRESAGGLSYWRVAKLSFAPPKSHARPATVTPTAPASAPQE
;
A
#
# COMPACT_ATOMS: atom_id res chain seq x y z
N MET A 1 -9.68 -66.34 36.88
CA MET A 1 -8.44 -66.22 36.08
C MET A 1 -8.85 -65.95 34.63
N SER A 2 -8.43 -64.79 34.13
CA SER A 2 -8.34 -64.35 32.73
C SER A 2 -9.53 -64.57 31.78
N LEU A 3 -10.38 -63.55 31.69
CA LEU A 3 -11.00 -63.11 30.44
C LEU A 3 -10.02 -62.14 29.74
N LEU A 4 -9.84 -62.24 28.43
CA LEU A 4 -10.12 -61.14 27.48
C LEU A 4 -9.84 -61.56 26.02
N PRO A 5 -10.57 -60.96 25.06
CA PRO A 5 -10.79 -61.45 23.70
C PRO A 5 -9.88 -60.79 22.65
N ALA A 6 -9.97 -61.32 21.43
CA ALA A 6 -9.52 -60.72 20.20
C ALA A 6 -10.01 -59.27 20.06
N ALA A 7 -9.09 -58.33 19.92
CA ALA A 7 -9.38 -56.94 19.55
C ALA A 7 -8.90 -56.67 18.12
N VAL A 8 -9.88 -56.23 17.34
CA VAL A 8 -9.86 -55.90 15.91
C VAL A 8 -8.86 -54.78 15.62
N LEU A 9 -8.06 -54.97 14.56
CA LEU A 9 -7.29 -53.92 13.89
C LEU A 9 -8.26 -52.86 13.33
N ALA A 10 -8.43 -51.76 14.07
CA ALA A 10 -9.03 -50.55 13.53
C ALA A 10 -7.93 -49.70 12.89
N ALA A 11 -7.80 -49.81 11.57
CA ALA A 11 -7.07 -48.85 10.74
C ALA A 11 -7.84 -47.52 10.73
N GLY A 12 -7.59 -46.68 11.73
CA GLY A 12 -8.04 -45.30 11.76
C GLY A 12 -7.15 -44.44 10.89
N LEU A 13 -7.51 -44.28 9.61
CA LEU A 13 -7.07 -43.16 8.78
C LEU A 13 -7.59 -41.87 9.44
N ALA A 14 -6.79 -41.26 10.31
CA ALA A 14 -6.96 -39.87 10.67
C ALA A 14 -6.55 -39.04 9.46
N LEU A 15 -7.53 -38.65 8.65
CA LEU A 15 -7.42 -37.50 7.76
C LEU A 15 -7.08 -36.30 8.65
N ALA A 16 -5.79 -36.03 8.82
CA ALA A 16 -5.32 -34.78 9.38
C ALA A 16 -5.71 -33.69 8.38
N GLY A 17 -6.83 -33.03 8.69
CA GLY A 17 -7.35 -31.92 7.93
C GLY A 17 -6.26 -30.88 7.68
N ILE A 18 -6.20 -30.44 6.43
CA ILE A 18 -5.46 -29.29 5.96
C ILE A 18 -6.12 -28.05 6.61
N THR A 19 -5.78 -27.79 7.87
CA THR A 19 -6.09 -26.55 8.57
C THR A 19 -4.84 -26.15 9.32
N GLY A 20 -3.86 -25.61 8.59
CA GLY A 20 -2.58 -25.23 9.18
C GLY A 20 -1.76 -24.33 8.27
N CYS A 21 -2.15 -23.06 8.15
CA CYS A 21 -1.26 -21.90 8.18
C CYS A 21 -2.09 -20.64 8.53
N GLY A 22 -2.96 -20.76 9.54
CA GLY A 22 -3.37 -19.57 10.28
C GLY A 22 -2.21 -19.21 11.19
N ALA A 23 -1.39 -18.24 10.79
CA ALA A 23 -0.34 -17.73 11.67
C ALA A 23 -0.97 -17.32 13.02
N PRO A 24 -0.45 -17.80 14.16
CA PRO A 24 -0.98 -17.48 15.47
C PRO A 24 -0.77 -15.99 15.73
N ASP A 25 -1.84 -15.34 16.18
CA ASP A 25 -1.90 -13.97 16.70
C ASP A 25 -0.75 -13.05 16.26
N GLU A 26 -0.86 -12.49 15.06
CA GLU A 26 -0.15 -11.26 14.79
C GLU A 26 -0.67 -10.21 15.79
N ASP A 27 0.11 -9.97 16.85
CA ASP A 27 -0.03 -8.76 17.67
C ASP A 27 0.14 -7.58 16.70
N ALA A 28 -0.98 -7.13 16.16
CA ALA A 28 -1.06 -5.97 15.29
C ALA A 28 -0.43 -4.80 16.07
N PRO A 29 0.60 -4.14 15.52
CA PRO A 29 1.23 -3.02 16.20
C PRO A 29 0.17 -1.94 16.49
N PRO A 30 0.28 -1.23 17.62
CA PRO A 30 -0.70 -0.22 17.97
C PRO A 30 -0.71 0.90 16.91
N ALA A 31 -1.91 1.36 16.57
CA ALA A 31 -2.11 2.45 15.62
C ALA A 31 -1.75 3.80 16.27
N VAL A 32 -0.47 4.16 16.23
CA VAL A 32 0.09 5.37 16.84
C VAL A 32 0.85 6.19 15.79
N VAL A 33 0.45 7.45 15.64
CA VAL A 33 1.12 8.40 14.76
C VAL A 33 2.28 9.04 15.51
N LYS A 34 3.50 8.87 14.97
CA LYS A 34 4.77 9.44 15.46
C LYS A 34 5.75 9.59 14.29
N PRO A 35 6.84 10.36 14.41
CA PRO A 35 7.88 10.38 13.39
C PRO A 35 8.38 8.98 13.03
N VAL A 36 8.63 8.74 11.74
CA VAL A 36 9.11 7.45 11.21
C VAL A 36 10.46 7.68 10.54
N THR A 37 11.48 6.91 10.91
CA THR A 37 12.80 6.98 10.27
C THR A 37 13.04 5.71 9.46
N ALA A 38 13.28 5.85 8.16
CA ALA A 38 13.54 4.75 7.24
C ALA A 38 14.29 5.26 6.01
N TYR A 39 15.17 4.43 5.44
CA TYR A 39 15.88 4.71 4.19
C TYR A 39 16.65 6.06 4.18
N GLY A 40 17.19 6.47 5.33
CA GLY A 40 17.89 7.75 5.47
C GLY A 40 17.00 8.99 5.60
N LEU A 41 15.68 8.81 5.67
CA LEU A 41 14.69 9.88 5.84
C LEU A 41 14.10 9.86 7.26
N THR A 42 13.74 11.03 7.76
CA THR A 42 12.89 11.19 8.95
C THR A 42 11.57 11.86 8.53
N LEU A 43 10.49 11.09 8.64
CA LEU A 43 9.14 11.51 8.27
C LEU A 43 8.43 12.19 9.44
N ASP A 44 8.89 13.40 9.77
CA ASP A 44 8.30 14.28 10.78
C ASP A 44 7.29 15.27 10.18
N THR A 45 7.01 16.39 10.86
CA THR A 45 6.06 17.41 10.41
C THR A 45 6.47 18.16 9.15
N THR A 46 7.77 18.14 8.82
CA THR A 46 8.37 18.81 7.66
C THR A 46 8.44 17.91 6.43
N ALA A 47 8.21 16.61 6.60
CA ALA A 47 8.26 15.65 5.52
C ALA A 47 7.25 15.97 4.42
N THR A 48 7.67 15.81 3.17
CA THR A 48 6.82 16.03 2.00
C THR A 48 5.96 14.79 1.71
N PRO A 49 4.81 14.94 1.03
CA PRO A 49 4.02 13.80 0.57
C PRO A 49 4.83 12.78 -0.25
N LYS A 50 5.73 13.28 -1.12
CA LYS A 50 6.59 12.44 -1.96
C LYS A 50 7.55 11.56 -1.14
N GLN A 51 8.14 12.11 -0.08
CA GLN A 51 9.00 11.33 0.82
C GLN A 51 8.21 10.22 1.52
N VAL A 52 6.99 10.51 2.00
CA VAL A 52 6.13 9.49 2.63
C VAL A 52 5.75 8.39 1.63
N ALA A 53 5.37 8.76 0.40
CA ALA A 53 5.05 7.79 -0.65
C ALA A 53 6.26 6.96 -1.10
N PHE A 54 7.46 7.54 -1.14
CA PHE A 54 8.69 6.78 -1.41
C PHE A 54 8.92 5.70 -0.35
N VAL A 55 8.84 6.05 0.94
CA VAL A 55 9.01 5.06 2.02
C VAL A 55 7.92 3.98 1.95
N LEU A 56 6.68 4.34 1.61
CA LEU A 56 5.58 3.40 1.41
C LEU A 56 5.89 2.39 0.30
N LEU A 57 6.21 2.88 -0.91
CA LEU A 57 6.45 2.00 -2.06
C LEU A 57 7.65 1.09 -1.80
N ARG A 58 8.72 1.62 -1.21
CA ARG A 58 9.91 0.84 -0.88
C ARG A 58 9.64 -0.21 0.20
N SER A 59 8.87 0.11 1.25
CA SER A 59 8.48 -0.91 2.25
C SER A 59 7.56 -1.99 1.69
N ILE A 60 6.69 -1.66 0.73
CA ILE A 60 5.90 -2.66 0.01
C ILE A 60 6.77 -3.56 -0.88
N ALA A 61 7.74 -3.00 -1.61
CA ALA A 61 8.67 -3.81 -2.38
C ALA A 61 9.44 -4.79 -1.49
N GLU A 62 9.95 -4.33 -0.35
CA GLU A 62 10.66 -5.19 0.60
C GLU A 62 9.78 -6.27 1.23
N ASP A 63 8.50 -5.99 1.50
CA ASP A 63 7.50 -6.99 1.95
C ASP A 63 7.32 -8.08 0.89
N VAL A 64 7.03 -7.68 -0.36
CA VAL A 64 6.77 -8.63 -1.44
C VAL A 64 8.01 -9.45 -1.78
N GLU A 65 9.19 -8.83 -1.85
CA GLU A 65 10.46 -9.55 -2.06
C GLU A 65 10.74 -10.55 -0.93
N ALA A 66 10.52 -10.15 0.33
CA ALA A 66 10.71 -11.03 1.47
C ALA A 66 9.70 -12.19 1.47
N ALA A 67 8.44 -11.93 1.09
CA ALA A 67 7.42 -12.95 0.93
C ALA A 67 7.81 -13.98 -0.15
N GLN A 68 8.29 -13.51 -1.30
CA GLN A 68 8.80 -14.35 -2.40
C GLN A 68 10.02 -15.18 -1.98
N ALA A 69 10.87 -14.65 -1.11
CA ALA A 69 12.02 -15.34 -0.55
C ALA A 69 11.69 -16.21 0.68
N HIS A 70 10.42 -16.28 1.09
CA HIS A 70 9.96 -16.94 2.32
C HIS A 70 10.64 -16.42 3.62
N ASP A 71 11.13 -15.18 3.62
CA ASP A 71 11.70 -14.51 4.80
C ASP A 71 10.59 -13.79 5.60
N THR A 72 9.90 -14.55 6.44
CA THR A 72 8.80 -14.05 7.28
C THR A 72 9.20 -12.94 8.24
N LYS A 73 10.47 -12.88 8.67
CA LYS A 73 10.95 -11.85 9.60
C LYS A 73 11.07 -10.52 8.88
N ARG A 74 11.78 -10.49 7.75
CA ARG A 74 11.93 -9.29 6.93
C ARG A 74 10.58 -8.82 6.40
N GLN A 75 9.71 -9.76 6.01
CA GLN A 75 8.35 -9.45 5.60
C GLN A 75 7.57 -8.69 6.69
N LYS A 76 7.61 -9.21 7.94
CA LYS A 76 6.93 -8.59 9.08
C LYS A 76 7.50 -7.22 9.44
N GLU A 77 8.82 -7.03 9.31
CA GLU A 77 9.47 -5.73 9.52
C GLU A 77 9.03 -4.70 8.47
N ALA A 78 8.99 -5.10 7.19
CA ALA A 78 8.51 -4.28 6.10
C ALA A 78 7.03 -3.89 6.25
N LEU A 79 6.16 -4.86 6.59
CA LEU A 79 4.73 -4.60 6.84
C LEU A 79 4.51 -3.68 8.06
N ARG A 80 5.32 -3.81 9.12
CA ARG A 80 5.26 -2.89 10.28
C ARG A 80 5.65 -1.47 9.89
N LEU A 81 6.66 -1.31 9.02
CA LEU A 81 7.01 -0.01 8.46
C LEU A 81 5.85 0.55 7.63
N THR A 82 5.30 -0.21 6.68
CA THR A 82 4.11 0.17 5.89
C THR A 82 2.95 0.60 6.80
N HIS A 83 2.64 -0.18 7.84
CA HIS A 83 1.61 0.15 8.81
C HIS A 83 1.88 1.45 9.56
N SER A 84 3.12 1.75 9.91
CA SER A 84 3.48 3.00 10.62
C SER A 84 3.25 4.28 9.79
N LEU A 85 3.13 4.13 8.47
CA LEU A 85 2.85 5.23 7.54
C LEU A 85 1.35 5.48 7.35
N ALA A 86 0.47 4.65 7.90
CA ALA A 86 -0.95 4.70 7.62
C ALA A 86 -1.68 5.87 8.33
N ALA A 87 -2.67 6.45 7.64
CA ALA A 87 -3.54 7.49 8.16
C ALA A 87 -4.69 6.84 8.93
N TYR A 88 -4.41 6.42 10.17
CA TYR A 88 -5.31 5.59 10.95
C TYR A 88 -6.71 6.17 11.15
N SER A 89 -6.85 7.47 11.41
CA SER A 89 -8.16 8.11 11.60
C SER A 89 -8.94 8.17 10.29
N THR A 90 -8.29 8.45 9.16
CA THR A 90 -8.95 8.41 7.84
C THR A 90 -9.37 7.00 7.47
N ILE A 91 -8.48 6.01 7.64
CA ILE A 91 -8.77 4.60 7.35
C ILE A 91 -9.88 4.08 8.27
N ALA A 92 -9.86 4.42 9.56
CA ALA A 92 -10.88 4.01 10.52
C ALA A 92 -12.28 4.34 10.02
N VAL A 93 -12.51 5.57 9.53
CA VAL A 93 -13.81 5.97 8.97
C VAL A 93 -14.20 5.08 7.77
N ARG A 94 -13.25 4.78 6.88
CA ARG A 94 -13.50 3.97 5.67
C ARG A 94 -13.91 2.53 6.01
N ILE A 95 -13.33 1.98 7.07
CA ILE A 95 -13.67 0.63 7.54
C ILE A 95 -14.85 0.63 8.54
N GLY A 96 -15.55 1.76 8.70
CA GLY A 96 -16.72 1.88 9.58
C GLY A 96 -16.38 1.84 11.08
N GLU A 97 -15.16 2.23 11.45
CA GLU A 97 -14.73 2.45 12.84
C GLU A 97 -14.74 3.95 13.19
N SER A 98 -14.73 4.26 14.49
CA SER A 98 -14.57 5.65 14.96
C SER A 98 -13.16 6.17 14.64
N ARG A 99 -13.06 7.47 14.32
CA ARG A 99 -11.76 8.18 14.21
C ARG A 99 -10.96 8.08 15.49
N ASP A 100 -11.65 8.20 16.63
CA ASP A 100 -11.04 8.22 17.94
C ASP A 100 -10.69 6.82 18.43
N LYS A 101 -9.64 6.75 19.24
CA LYS A 101 -9.24 5.51 19.90
C LYS A 101 -10.22 5.12 20.99
N PRO A 102 -10.80 3.90 20.94
CA PRO A 102 -11.58 3.39 22.05
C PRO A 102 -10.75 3.37 23.33
N THR A 103 -11.34 3.79 24.44
CA THR A 103 -10.73 3.69 25.77
C THR A 103 -10.66 2.24 26.25
N GLU A 104 -11.61 1.40 25.81
CA GLU A 104 -11.65 -0.02 26.12
C GLU A 104 -10.57 -0.79 25.37
N THR A 105 -9.70 -1.48 26.12
CA THR A 105 -8.54 -2.24 25.59
C THR A 105 -8.93 -3.25 24.52
N ALA A 106 -10.00 -4.04 24.74
CA ALA A 106 -10.42 -5.07 23.79
C ALA A 106 -10.87 -4.46 22.46
N ARG A 107 -11.69 -3.39 22.52
CA ARG A 107 -12.15 -2.65 21.34
C ARG A 107 -11.00 -1.95 20.62
N SER A 108 -10.04 -1.39 21.36
CA SER A 108 -8.81 -0.83 20.79
C SER A 108 -8.00 -1.87 20.03
N LYS A 109 -7.75 -3.05 20.62
CA LYS A 109 -7.02 -4.14 19.95
C LYS A 109 -7.72 -4.61 18.69
N ARG A 110 -9.06 -4.76 18.74
CA ARG A 110 -9.86 -5.11 17.56
C ARG A 110 -9.72 -4.07 16.45
N ARG A 111 -9.80 -2.79 16.79
CA ARG A 111 -9.64 -1.70 15.82
C ARG A 111 -8.24 -1.73 15.19
N ASP A 112 -7.19 -1.83 16.00
CA ASP A 112 -5.80 -1.84 15.53
C ASP A 112 -5.54 -3.06 14.63
N LYS A 113 -6.11 -4.23 14.94
CA LYS A 113 -6.09 -5.40 14.04
C LYS A 113 -6.77 -5.16 12.70
N ARG A 114 -7.93 -4.50 12.69
CA ARG A 114 -8.63 -4.17 11.42
C ARG A 114 -7.84 -3.18 10.57
N LEU A 115 -7.21 -2.17 11.20
CA LEU A 115 -6.32 -1.23 10.51
C LEU A 115 -5.10 -1.93 9.92
N TYR A 116 -4.48 -2.83 10.69
CA TYR A 116 -3.35 -3.63 10.21
C TYR A 116 -3.71 -4.53 9.03
N THR A 117 -4.86 -5.21 9.08
CA THR A 117 -5.36 -5.99 7.94
C THR A 117 -5.59 -5.11 6.71
N PHE A 118 -6.22 -3.94 6.87
CA PHE A 118 -6.46 -3.03 5.74
C PHE A 118 -5.16 -2.58 5.07
N VAL A 119 -4.12 -2.28 5.86
CA VAL A 119 -2.81 -1.88 5.32
C VAL A 119 -2.09 -3.05 4.67
N LYS A 120 -2.20 -4.27 5.23
CA LYS A 120 -1.63 -5.48 4.64
C LYS A 120 -2.14 -5.73 3.22
N ASP A 121 -3.39 -5.37 2.94
CA ASP A 121 -3.99 -5.53 1.62
C ASP A 121 -3.43 -4.56 0.56
N TRP A 122 -2.58 -3.59 0.93
CA TRP A 122 -1.92 -2.70 -0.04
C TRP A 122 -0.84 -3.42 -0.87
N ALA A 123 -0.05 -4.31 -0.27
CA ALA A 123 1.03 -4.98 -0.98
C ALA A 123 0.50 -5.82 -2.18
N PRO A 124 -0.56 -6.65 -2.03
CA PRO A 124 -1.16 -7.36 -3.16
C PRO A 124 -1.64 -6.47 -4.32
N ILE A 125 -2.08 -5.22 -4.06
CA ILE A 125 -2.56 -4.31 -5.12
C ILE A 125 -1.45 -4.04 -6.13
N VAL A 126 -0.21 -3.85 -5.66
CA VAL A 126 0.90 -3.37 -6.49
C VAL A 126 2.03 -4.39 -6.64
N ALA A 127 1.86 -5.62 -6.15
CA ALA A 127 2.90 -6.65 -6.10
C ALA A 127 3.54 -6.95 -7.47
N HIS A 128 2.76 -6.90 -8.55
CA HIS A 128 3.25 -7.13 -9.92
C HIS A 128 4.14 -6.01 -10.46
N TYR A 129 4.16 -4.84 -9.80
CA TYR A 129 4.82 -3.63 -10.28
C TYR A 129 6.03 -3.22 -9.44
N ILE A 130 6.38 -4.00 -8.40
CA ILE A 130 7.41 -3.61 -7.43
C ILE A 130 8.78 -3.36 -8.07
N ARG A 131 9.09 -4.03 -9.20
CA ARG A 131 10.34 -3.84 -9.94
C ARG A 131 10.47 -2.45 -10.56
N SER A 132 9.35 -1.76 -10.75
CA SER A 132 9.29 -0.39 -11.28
C SER A 132 9.43 0.69 -10.22
N PHE A 133 9.56 0.31 -8.94
CA PHE A 133 9.73 1.27 -7.85
C PHE A 133 11.18 1.72 -7.77
N ASP A 134 11.40 3.03 -7.69
CA ASP A 134 12.73 3.57 -7.50
C ASP A 134 13.24 3.32 -6.08
N THR A 135 14.54 3.04 -5.94
CA THR A 135 15.22 2.88 -4.65
C THR A 135 15.83 4.17 -4.12
N ASP A 136 15.91 5.20 -4.97
CA ASP A 136 16.39 6.55 -4.66
C ASP A 136 15.21 7.52 -4.51
N VAL A 137 15.23 8.34 -3.45
CA VAL A 137 14.13 9.25 -3.12
C VAL A 137 13.94 10.34 -4.17
N GLU A 138 15.03 10.85 -4.75
CA GLU A 138 14.98 11.91 -5.75
C GLU A 138 14.46 11.39 -7.09
N ALA A 139 14.88 10.19 -7.50
CA ALA A 139 14.36 9.51 -8.68
C ALA A 139 12.85 9.22 -8.55
N ALA A 140 12.43 8.63 -7.42
CA ALA A 140 11.03 8.41 -7.12
C ALA A 140 10.24 9.73 -7.15
N GLY A 141 10.77 10.77 -6.49
CA GLY A 141 10.15 12.08 -6.40
C GLY A 141 9.93 12.76 -7.75
N ARG A 142 10.82 12.56 -8.72
CA ARG A 142 10.65 13.08 -10.10
C ARG A 142 9.53 12.39 -10.88
N ARG A 143 9.27 11.11 -10.59
CA ARG A 143 8.19 10.34 -11.23
C ARG A 143 6.82 10.52 -10.56
N MET A 144 6.81 11.02 -9.32
CA MET A 144 5.57 11.34 -8.60
C MET A 144 4.98 12.67 -9.06
N VAL A 145 3.75 12.61 -9.58
CA VAL A 145 2.95 13.80 -9.91
C VAL A 145 2.00 14.09 -8.75
N VAL A 146 2.07 15.30 -8.20
CA VAL A 146 1.16 15.77 -7.16
C VAL A 146 -0.13 16.26 -7.80
N ALA A 147 -1.26 15.79 -7.32
CA ALA A 147 -2.58 16.20 -7.77
C ALA A 147 -3.54 16.40 -6.58
N ASN A 148 -4.57 17.20 -6.79
CA ASN A 148 -5.63 17.46 -5.80
C ASN A 148 -5.04 17.85 -4.43
N GLU A 149 -4.05 18.74 -4.42
CA GLU A 149 -3.42 19.22 -3.20
C GLU A 149 -4.40 20.11 -2.42
N GLY A 150 -4.96 19.53 -1.37
CA GLY A 150 -5.78 20.23 -0.39
C GLY A 150 -5.05 20.40 0.94
N PRO A 151 -5.62 21.19 1.88
CA PRO A 151 -5.00 21.46 3.18
C PRO A 151 -4.85 20.21 4.06
N HIS A 152 -5.64 19.16 3.80
CA HIS A 152 -5.70 17.96 4.64
C HIS A 152 -5.50 16.65 3.87
N SER A 153 -5.50 16.70 2.54
CA SER A 153 -5.38 15.52 1.68
C SER A 153 -4.66 15.86 0.39
N VAL A 154 -3.92 14.91 -0.16
CA VAL A 154 -3.23 15.05 -1.45
C VAL A 154 -3.18 13.70 -2.14
N HIS A 155 -3.25 13.71 -3.47
CA HIS A 155 -3.04 12.52 -4.29
C HIS A 155 -1.66 12.59 -4.96
N LEU A 156 -0.98 11.46 -4.99
CA LEU A 156 0.24 11.27 -5.77
C LEU A 156 0.00 10.19 -6.81
N TYR A 157 0.25 10.54 -8.07
CA TYR A 157 0.24 9.59 -9.16
C TYR A 157 1.66 9.13 -9.47
N TYR A 158 1.84 7.82 -9.60
CA TYR A 158 3.13 7.19 -9.88
C TYR A 158 2.96 6.12 -10.96
N ASP A 159 3.48 6.40 -12.15
CA ASP A 159 3.40 5.48 -13.29
C ASP A 159 4.36 4.31 -13.09
N VAL A 160 3.88 3.10 -13.33
CA VAL A 160 4.60 1.83 -13.16
C VAL A 160 4.41 0.93 -14.36
N CYS A 161 5.32 -0.01 -14.56
CA CYS A 161 5.18 -1.08 -15.53
C CYS A 161 5.50 -2.45 -14.92
N HIS A 162 4.96 -3.50 -15.52
CA HIS A 162 5.18 -4.87 -15.06
C HIS A 162 6.66 -5.28 -15.15
N ASP A 163 7.32 -4.96 -16.27
CA ASP A 163 8.75 -5.17 -16.46
C ASP A 163 9.42 -3.85 -16.92
N PRO A 164 10.27 -3.23 -16.09
CA PRO A 164 10.98 -2.00 -16.45
C PRO A 164 12.09 -2.22 -17.50
N ASN A 165 12.48 -3.47 -17.76
CA ASN A 165 13.48 -3.79 -18.78
C ASN A 165 12.85 -4.13 -20.14
N GLU A 166 11.52 -4.21 -20.23
CA GLU A 166 10.84 -4.39 -21.51
C GLU A 166 11.00 -3.12 -22.35
N THR A 167 11.57 -3.29 -23.53
CA THR A 167 11.87 -2.20 -24.46
C THR A 167 10.81 -2.02 -25.53
N ASP A 168 9.96 -3.03 -25.76
CA ASP A 168 8.82 -2.96 -26.67
C ASP A 168 7.64 -2.25 -25.98
N PRO A 169 7.29 -1.01 -26.39
CA PRO A 169 6.19 -0.27 -25.77
C PRO A 169 4.84 -0.97 -25.91
N ALA A 170 4.65 -1.83 -26.92
CA ALA A 170 3.41 -2.59 -27.09
C ALA A 170 3.25 -3.72 -26.05
N ARG A 171 4.35 -4.14 -25.42
CA ARG A 171 4.38 -5.17 -24.36
C ARG A 171 4.50 -4.57 -22.98
N GLN A 172 4.85 -3.28 -22.89
CA GLN A 172 4.95 -2.56 -21.64
C GLN A 172 3.55 -2.33 -21.06
N GLN A 173 3.09 -3.28 -20.25
CA GLN A 173 1.87 -3.11 -19.45
C GLN A 173 2.13 -2.04 -18.41
N THR A 174 1.57 -0.85 -18.64
CA THR A 174 1.72 0.32 -17.78
C THR A 174 0.44 0.57 -17.00
N GLU A 175 0.61 0.98 -15.75
CA GLU A 175 -0.47 1.39 -14.87
C GLU A 175 -0.06 2.65 -14.11
N THR A 176 -1.04 3.42 -13.63
CA THR A 176 -0.79 4.56 -12.73
C THR A 176 -1.28 4.20 -11.34
N ILE A 177 -0.37 4.20 -10.35
CA ILE A 177 -0.74 4.06 -8.94
C ILE A 177 -1.22 5.43 -8.43
N ASP A 178 -2.35 5.44 -7.74
CA ASP A 178 -2.88 6.56 -6.94
C ASP A 178 -2.61 6.31 -5.46
N ILE A 179 -1.76 7.16 -4.87
CA ILE A 179 -1.44 7.17 -3.45
C ILE A 179 -2.13 8.37 -2.83
N GLU A 180 -3.13 8.11 -2.00
CA GLU A 180 -3.81 9.16 -1.26
C GLU A 180 -3.13 9.35 0.10
N LEU A 181 -2.73 10.57 0.40
CA LEU A 181 -2.22 10.96 1.71
C LEU A 181 -3.20 11.87 2.41
N SER A 182 -3.27 11.75 3.72
CA SER A 182 -4.03 12.61 4.62
C SER A 182 -3.14 13.11 5.75
N ARG A 183 -3.44 14.31 6.25
CA ARG A 183 -2.82 14.83 7.48
C ARG A 183 -3.42 14.12 8.70
N GLU A 184 -2.56 13.58 9.54
CA GLU A 184 -2.89 12.97 10.83
C GLU A 184 -2.38 13.85 11.96
N SER A 185 -3.22 14.10 12.96
CA SER A 185 -2.88 14.92 14.12
C SER A 185 -2.48 14.04 15.30
N ALA A 186 -1.31 14.31 15.88
CA ALA A 186 -0.85 13.62 17.09
C ALA A 186 0.02 14.55 17.95
N GLY A 187 -0.34 14.69 19.23
CA GLY A 187 0.38 15.56 20.16
C GLY A 187 0.43 17.03 19.74
N GLY A 188 -0.62 17.53 19.08
CA GLY A 188 -0.68 18.89 18.54
C GLY A 188 0.14 19.12 17.26
N LEU A 189 0.82 18.09 16.76
CA LEU A 189 1.58 18.10 15.52
C LEU A 189 0.81 17.41 14.40
N SER A 190 1.15 17.72 13.15
CA SER A 190 0.46 17.18 11.97
C SER A 190 1.43 16.51 11.00
N TYR A 191 1.16 15.26 10.65
CA TYR A 191 2.04 14.40 9.83
C TYR A 191 1.31 13.96 8.57
N TRP A 192 2.00 13.89 7.43
CA TRP A 192 1.45 13.22 6.24
C TRP A 192 1.48 11.70 6.44
N ARG A 193 0.36 11.05 6.20
CA ARG A 193 0.18 9.60 6.31
C ARG A 193 -0.66 9.08 5.15
N VAL A 194 -0.52 7.81 4.81
CA VAL A 194 -1.14 7.17 3.65
C VAL A 194 -2.55 6.71 4.02
N ALA A 195 -3.56 7.22 3.33
CA ALA A 195 -4.96 6.87 3.54
C ALA A 195 -5.45 5.80 2.55
N LYS A 196 -4.81 5.69 1.38
CA LYS A 196 -5.19 4.75 0.32
C LYS A 196 -4.01 4.43 -0.57
N LEU A 197 -4.03 3.21 -1.10
CA LEU A 197 -3.30 2.80 -2.28
C LEU A 197 -4.28 2.16 -3.25
N SER A 198 -4.31 2.61 -4.50
CA SER A 198 -5.15 2.04 -5.57
C SER A 198 -4.55 2.31 -6.94
N PHE A 199 -5.11 1.73 -7.99
CA PHE A 199 -4.86 2.21 -9.34
C PHE A 199 -5.71 3.45 -9.62
N ALA A 200 -5.14 4.42 -10.33
CA ALA A 200 -5.89 5.54 -10.86
C ALA A 200 -6.95 5.01 -11.84
N PRO A 201 -8.13 5.65 -11.92
CA PRO A 201 -9.08 5.30 -12.97
C PRO A 201 -8.40 5.47 -14.34
N PRO A 202 -8.75 4.63 -15.35
CA PRO A 202 -8.21 4.77 -16.69
C PRO A 202 -8.35 6.22 -17.12
N LYS A 203 -7.24 6.85 -17.51
CA LYS A 203 -7.27 8.18 -18.11
C LYS A 203 -8.24 8.05 -19.28
N SER A 204 -9.43 8.64 -19.19
CA SER A 204 -10.29 8.76 -20.36
C SER A 204 -9.42 9.43 -21.40
N HIS A 205 -9.13 8.72 -22.49
CA HIS A 205 -8.37 9.27 -23.60
C HIS A 205 -9.21 10.40 -24.20
N ALA A 206 -9.17 11.58 -23.58
CA ALA A 206 -9.34 12.84 -24.27
C ALA A 206 -8.15 12.90 -25.22
N ARG A 207 -8.34 12.25 -26.38
CA ARG A 207 -7.57 12.47 -27.59
C ARG A 207 -7.26 13.97 -27.65
N PRO A 208 -6.00 14.39 -27.73
CA PRO A 208 -5.70 15.79 -28.02
C PRO A 208 -6.52 16.14 -29.24
N ALA A 209 -7.41 17.14 -29.12
CA ALA A 209 -8.06 17.68 -30.29
C ALA A 209 -6.91 18.14 -31.20
N THR A 210 -6.68 17.44 -32.30
CA THR A 210 -5.86 17.95 -33.38
C THR A 210 -6.51 19.25 -33.78
N VAL A 211 -5.95 20.37 -33.30
CA VAL A 211 -6.29 21.68 -33.82
C VAL A 211 -5.70 21.68 -35.21
N THR A 212 -6.49 21.30 -36.20
CA THR A 212 -6.17 21.51 -37.60
C THR A 212 -5.90 23.00 -37.75
N PRO A 213 -4.70 23.44 -38.17
CA PRO A 213 -4.48 24.84 -38.49
C PRO A 213 -5.42 25.19 -39.64
N THR A 214 -6.42 26.03 -39.39
CA THR A 214 -7.17 26.69 -40.45
C THR A 214 -6.18 27.52 -41.22
N ALA A 215 -5.81 27.08 -42.43
CA ALA A 215 -5.00 27.88 -43.34
C ALA A 215 -5.70 29.23 -43.58
N PRO A 216 -4.98 30.37 -43.54
CA PRO A 216 -5.56 31.64 -43.86
C PRO A 216 -6.05 31.63 -45.31
N ALA A 217 -7.31 32.01 -45.51
CA ALA A 217 -7.88 32.23 -46.83
C ALA A 217 -7.04 33.28 -47.57
N SER A 218 -6.45 32.90 -48.69
CA SER A 218 -5.82 33.82 -49.62
C SER A 218 -6.83 34.89 -50.04
N ALA A 219 -6.44 36.15 -49.85
CA ALA A 219 -7.16 37.30 -50.38
C ALA A 219 -7.22 37.23 -51.92
N PRO A 220 -8.31 37.68 -52.56
CA PRO A 220 -8.37 37.78 -54.01
C PRO A 220 -7.38 38.84 -54.51
N GLN A 221 -6.55 38.47 -55.48
CA GLN A 221 -5.85 39.43 -56.33
C GLN A 221 -6.77 39.78 -57.52
N GLU A 222 -6.95 41.10 -57.69
CA GLU A 222 -7.46 41.89 -58.83
C GLU A 222 -8.75 41.45 -59.55
#